data_AF-A0A3R6VEP8-F1
#
_entry.id   AF-A0A3R6VEP8-F1
#
_cell.length_a   1.000
_cell.length_b   1.000
_cell.length_c   1.000
_cell.angle_alpha   90.00
_cell.angle_beta   90.00
_cell.angle_gamma   90.00
#
_symmetry.space_group_name_H-M   'P 1'
#
loop_
_entity.id
_entity.type
_entity.pdbx_description
1 polymer ?
#
loop_
_entity_poly.entity_id
_entity_poly.type
_entity_poly.pdbx_seq_one_letter_code
_entity_poly.pdbx_strand_id
1 'polypeptide(L)'
;MLREITIGQYYATDSLLHRLDPRVKIAGTLLYIISLFLVHHYIGLVVAALIFGVMVRMSNVPFRFIVKGLKPIMMMLVFTALLHLFCTPGKAIFSLGVLHITIEGVQKCIFLTVRLTLMMIGSSLMTLTTTPNQLTDGIEQMLRPLRKLHVPVHEFALMMSIALRFIPILMEELDKIMKAQLARGADFESGNFLHRLKNMLPILLPLFASAMRRANELAYAMDARCYHGGEGRTKMKPLRYGYRDMIGYISIVCYLIVLIAVDRIVAF
;
A
#
# COMPACT_ATOMS: atom_id res chain seq x y z
N MET A 1 4.74 24.48 -3.72
CA MET A 1 3.64 23.81 -2.98
C MET A 1 3.47 22.32 -3.30
N LEU A 2 4.14 21.76 -4.34
CA LEU A 2 4.02 20.33 -4.70
C LEU A 2 5.10 19.38 -4.11
N ARG A 3 6.05 19.89 -3.31
CA ARG A 3 7.12 19.08 -2.68
C ARG A 3 6.63 18.18 -1.53
N GLU A 4 5.37 18.30 -1.11
CA GLU A 4 4.80 17.52 0.00
C GLU A 4 3.95 16.33 -0.44
N ILE A 5 3.83 16.07 -1.76
CA ILE A 5 3.23 14.82 -2.20
C ILE A 5 4.23 13.71 -1.92
N THR A 6 4.04 13.07 -0.79
CA THR A 6 4.79 11.91 -0.31
C THR A 6 4.51 10.67 -1.16
N ILE A 7 4.80 10.75 -2.46
CA ILE A 7 4.66 9.63 -3.38
C ILE A 7 5.82 8.66 -3.12
N GLY A 8 5.48 7.43 -2.72
CA GLY A 8 6.48 6.42 -2.41
C GLY A 8 7.25 6.73 -1.14
N GLN A 9 6.55 6.82 0.00
CA GLN A 9 7.14 6.87 1.34
C GLN A 9 7.93 5.59 1.62
N TYR A 10 9.06 5.39 0.95
CA TYR A 10 10.06 4.41 1.30
C TYR A 10 10.96 5.07 2.34
N TYR A 11 11.02 4.48 3.54
CA TYR A 11 11.95 4.95 4.54
C TYR A 11 13.27 4.20 4.38
N ALA A 12 14.28 4.87 3.81
CA ALA A 12 15.57 4.25 3.54
C ALA A 12 16.30 3.94 4.84
N THR A 13 16.10 2.73 5.37
CA THR A 13 16.84 2.18 6.51
C THR A 13 17.46 0.85 6.12
N ASP A 14 18.67 0.59 6.59
CA ASP A 14 19.27 -0.73 6.49
C ASP A 14 18.70 -1.62 7.59
N SER A 15 17.81 -2.56 7.22
CA SER A 15 17.36 -3.61 8.13
C SER A 15 17.20 -4.94 7.42
N LEU A 16 17.14 -6.01 8.21
CA LEU A 16 16.91 -7.37 7.69
C LEU A 16 15.62 -7.43 6.85
N LEU A 17 14.60 -6.67 7.25
CA LEU A 17 13.33 -6.59 6.54
C LEU A 17 13.45 -5.81 5.22
N HIS A 18 14.31 -4.80 5.12
CA HIS A 18 14.52 -4.07 3.86
C HIS A 18 15.24 -4.92 2.81
N ARG A 19 16.16 -5.79 3.25
CA ARG A 19 17.00 -6.64 2.38
C ARG A 19 16.34 -7.93 1.90
N LEU A 20 15.15 -8.26 2.41
CA LEU A 20 14.35 -9.40 1.96
C LEU A 20 13.79 -9.17 0.54
N ASP A 21 13.59 -10.24 -0.21
CA ASP A 21 12.97 -10.19 -1.53
C ASP A 21 11.55 -9.59 -1.44
N PRO A 22 11.17 -8.69 -2.37
CA PRO A 22 9.86 -8.06 -2.39
C PRO A 22 8.69 -9.06 -2.42
N ARG A 23 8.88 -10.23 -3.04
CA ARG A 23 7.83 -11.27 -3.12
C ARG A 23 7.50 -11.86 -1.77
N VAL A 24 8.52 -12.10 -0.94
CA VAL A 24 8.32 -12.64 0.41
C VAL A 24 7.56 -11.63 1.26
N LYS A 25 7.86 -10.33 1.09
CA LYS A 25 7.13 -9.26 1.77
C LYS A 25 5.68 -9.18 1.31
N ILE A 26 5.41 -9.18 0.00
CA ILE A 26 4.04 -9.12 -0.57
C ILE A 26 3.24 -10.35 -0.14
N ALA A 27 3.80 -11.55 -0.27
CA ALA A 27 3.13 -12.78 0.15
C ALA A 27 2.91 -12.80 1.67
N GLY A 28 3.91 -12.39 2.45
CA GLY A 28 3.84 -12.34 3.91
C GLY A 28 2.80 -11.35 4.42
N THR A 29 2.69 -10.17 3.82
CA THR A 29 1.70 -9.15 4.21
C THR A 29 0.29 -9.56 3.80
N LEU A 30 0.13 -10.17 2.62
CA LEU A 30 -1.14 -10.73 2.18
C LEU A 30 -1.60 -11.85 3.12
N LEU A 31 -0.72 -12.80 3.43
CA LEU A 31 -1.00 -13.90 4.36
C LEU A 31 -1.29 -13.38 5.78
N TYR A 32 -0.59 -12.34 6.22
CA TYR A 32 -0.87 -11.69 7.50
C TYR A 32 -2.28 -11.08 7.53
N ILE A 33 -2.66 -10.32 6.50
CA ILE A 33 -4.01 -9.73 6.41
C ILE A 33 -5.08 -10.84 6.39
N ILE A 34 -4.89 -11.88 5.58
CA ILE A 34 -5.80 -13.04 5.54
C ILE A 34 -5.89 -13.70 6.92
N SER A 35 -4.76 -13.94 7.58
CA SER A 35 -4.74 -14.57 8.90
C SER A 35 -5.52 -13.78 9.96
N LEU A 36 -5.48 -12.45 9.93
CA LEU A 36 -6.24 -11.61 10.86
C LEU A 36 -7.75 -11.69 10.66
N PHE A 37 -8.22 -12.06 9.45
CA PHE A 37 -9.63 -12.36 9.20
C PHE A 37 -10.03 -13.74 9.70
N LEU A 38 -9.13 -14.73 9.66
CA LEU A 38 -9.40 -16.08 10.12
C LEU A 38 -9.44 -16.20 11.65
N VAL A 39 -8.73 -15.35 12.40
CA VAL A 39 -8.76 -15.38 13.87
C VAL A 39 -10.10 -14.90 14.41
N HIS A 40 -10.78 -15.72 15.21
CA HIS A 40 -12.06 -15.36 15.86
C HIS A 40 -11.90 -15.03 17.36
N HIS A 41 -10.76 -15.39 17.97
CA HIS A 41 -10.51 -15.24 19.41
C HIS A 41 -9.56 -14.09 19.74
N TYR A 42 -9.76 -13.47 20.91
CA TYR A 42 -8.90 -12.39 21.43
C TYR A 42 -7.44 -12.82 21.58
N ILE A 43 -7.20 -14.06 22.03
CA ILE A 43 -5.86 -14.59 22.25
C ILE A 43 -5.09 -14.66 20.92
N GLY A 44 -5.74 -15.11 19.83
CA GLY A 44 -5.12 -15.13 18.50
C GLY A 44 -4.75 -13.73 18.01
N LEU A 45 -5.55 -12.72 18.32
CA LEU A 45 -5.28 -11.33 17.95
C LEU A 45 -4.06 -10.77 18.71
N VAL A 46 -3.93 -11.10 20.00
CA VAL A 46 -2.77 -10.71 20.83
C VAL A 46 -1.49 -11.39 20.33
N VAL A 47 -1.55 -12.68 20.00
CA VAL A 47 -0.41 -13.41 19.42
C VAL A 47 0.01 -12.80 18.09
N ALA A 48 -0.95 -12.49 17.21
CA ALA A 48 -0.66 -11.82 15.95
C ALA A 48 -0.01 -10.44 16.16
N ALA A 49 -0.53 -9.65 17.10
CA ALA A 49 0.04 -8.33 17.45
C ALA A 49 1.47 -8.45 18.01
N LEU A 50 1.75 -9.45 18.83
CA LEU A 50 3.07 -9.66 19.43
C LEU A 50 4.11 -10.03 18.36
N ILE A 51 3.77 -11.00 17.49
CA ILE A 51 4.66 -11.41 16.40
C ILE A 51 4.89 -10.25 15.42
N PHE A 52 3.83 -9.49 15.12
CA PHE A 52 3.95 -8.28 14.31
C PHE A 52 4.84 -7.22 14.96
N GLY A 53 4.74 -7.04 16.29
CA GLY A 53 5.61 -6.14 17.05
C GLY A 53 7.09 -6.51 16.96
N VAL A 54 7.41 -7.82 16.97
CA VAL A 54 8.77 -8.31 16.72
C VAL A 54 9.23 -7.95 15.30
N MET A 55 8.39 -8.15 14.29
CA MET A 55 8.71 -7.77 12.91
C MET A 55 8.95 -6.26 12.74
N VAL A 56 8.14 -5.41 13.37
CA VAL A 56 8.34 -3.96 13.39
C VAL A 56 9.68 -3.61 14.01
N ARG A 57 10.04 -4.26 15.13
CA ARG A 57 11.34 -4.00 15.77
C ARG A 57 12.51 -4.44 14.89
N MET A 58 12.41 -5.58 14.21
CA MET A 58 13.41 -6.04 13.24
C MET A 58 13.51 -5.13 12.01
N SER A 59 12.45 -4.38 11.69
CA SER A 59 12.44 -3.46 10.55
C SER A 59 13.25 -2.18 10.77
N ASN A 60 13.58 -1.82 12.03
CA ASN A 60 14.17 -0.53 12.43
C ASN A 60 13.40 0.72 11.96
N VAL A 61 12.13 0.56 11.55
CA VAL A 61 11.30 1.70 11.15
C VAL A 61 10.81 2.44 12.40
N PRO A 62 10.99 3.76 12.49
CA PRO A 62 10.47 4.55 13.61
C PRO A 62 8.94 4.43 13.72
N PHE A 63 8.46 4.03 14.91
CA PHE A 63 7.03 3.82 15.18
C PHE A 63 6.16 5.05 14.82
N ARG A 64 6.71 6.27 14.93
CA ARG A 64 6.03 7.51 14.55
C ARG A 64 5.57 7.53 13.09
N PHE A 65 6.35 6.94 12.17
CA PHE A 65 5.98 6.89 10.75
C PHE A 65 4.91 5.84 10.49
N ILE A 66 4.94 4.73 11.22
CA ILE A 66 3.92 3.69 11.13
C ILE A 66 2.55 4.23 11.62
N VAL A 67 2.53 4.96 12.74
CA VAL A 67 1.29 5.57 13.27
C VAL A 67 0.78 6.71 12.38
N LYS A 68 1.64 7.43 11.65
CA LYS A 68 1.20 8.40 10.64
C LYS A 68 0.33 7.75 9.55
N GLY A 69 0.58 6.49 9.21
CA GLY A 69 -0.25 5.71 8.29
C GLY A 69 -1.68 5.50 8.78
N LEU A 70 -1.93 5.55 10.09
CA LEU A 70 -3.28 5.45 10.67
C LEU A 70 -4.08 6.74 10.58
N LYS A 71 -3.42 7.90 10.50
CA LYS A 71 -4.07 9.22 10.52
C LYS A 71 -5.21 9.37 9.49
N PRO A 72 -5.07 9.01 8.20
CA PRO A 72 -6.15 9.15 7.22
C PRO A 72 -7.34 8.22 7.49
N ILE A 73 -7.12 7.07 8.15
CA ILE A 73 -8.18 6.07 8.41
C ILE A 73 -8.78 6.22 9.81
N MET A 74 -8.20 7.09 10.65
CA MET A 74 -8.68 7.33 12.00
C MET A 74 -10.16 7.72 12.04
N MET A 75 -10.64 8.51 11.08
CA MET A 75 -12.07 8.85 10.96
C MET A 75 -12.93 7.60 10.73
N MET A 76 -12.51 6.70 9.83
CA MET A 76 -13.20 5.44 9.57
C MET A 76 -13.15 4.50 10.79
N LEU A 77 -12.00 4.41 11.48
CA LEU A 77 -11.85 3.61 12.70
C LEU A 77 -12.80 4.08 13.80
N VAL A 78 -12.84 5.38 14.08
CA VAL A 78 -13.75 5.95 15.09
C VAL A 78 -15.21 5.72 14.69
N PHE A 79 -15.55 5.94 13.42
CA PHE A 79 -16.90 5.71 12.92
C PHE A 79 -17.34 4.25 13.08
N THR A 80 -16.51 3.28 12.65
CA THR A 80 -16.81 1.85 12.78
C THR A 80 -16.87 1.37 14.23
N ALA A 81 -16.04 1.93 15.11
CA ALA A 81 -16.06 1.67 16.55
C ALA A 81 -17.36 2.17 17.19
N LEU A 82 -17.80 3.39 16.85
CA LEU A 82 -19.07 3.95 17.33
C LEU A 82 -20.26 3.12 16.84
N LEU A 83 -20.28 2.71 15.57
CA LEU A 83 -21.34 1.86 15.03
C LEU A 83 -21.43 0.52 15.77
N HIS A 84 -20.31 -0.14 16.04
CA HIS A 84 -20.33 -1.40 16.80
C HIS A 84 -20.71 -1.20 18.26
N LEU A 85 -20.36 -0.06 18.86
CA LEU A 85 -20.70 0.25 20.24
C LEU A 85 -22.22 0.46 20.43
N PHE A 86 -22.89 1.10 19.48
CA PHE A 86 -24.31 1.50 19.61
C PHE A 86 -25.30 0.62 18.84
N CYS A 87 -24.89 -0.03 17.74
CA CYS A 87 -25.79 -0.79 16.88
C CYS A 87 -25.65 -2.31 17.01
N THR A 88 -24.85 -2.83 17.95
CA THR A 88 -24.72 -4.28 18.16
C THR A 88 -25.77 -4.78 19.16
N PRO A 89 -26.70 -5.68 18.77
CA PRO A 89 -27.67 -6.27 19.68
C PRO A 89 -26.97 -7.22 20.68
N GLY A 90 -27.41 -7.20 21.94
CA GLY A 90 -26.78 -7.95 23.03
C GLY A 90 -27.31 -7.58 24.42
N LYS A 91 -26.63 -8.03 25.47
CA LYS A 91 -26.96 -7.70 26.86
C LYS A 91 -26.60 -6.25 27.15
N ALA A 92 -27.61 -5.39 27.28
CA ALA A 92 -27.44 -3.97 27.55
C ALA A 92 -26.91 -3.75 28.98
N ILE A 93 -25.77 -3.05 29.10
CA ILE A 93 -25.23 -2.58 30.39
C ILE A 93 -25.83 -1.21 30.73
N PHE A 94 -26.02 -0.38 29.71
CA PHE A 94 -26.55 0.98 29.84
C PHE A 94 -27.48 1.25 28.66
N SER A 95 -28.72 1.64 28.95
CA SER A 95 -29.72 2.04 27.95
C SER A 95 -30.02 3.52 28.12
N LEU A 96 -29.68 4.33 27.12
CA LEU A 96 -30.06 5.74 27.06
C LEU A 96 -30.87 5.95 25.77
N GLY A 97 -32.18 5.70 25.83
CA GLY A 97 -33.09 5.84 24.68
C GLY A 97 -32.78 4.85 23.55
N VAL A 98 -32.61 5.35 22.32
CA VAL A 98 -32.32 4.55 21.10
C VAL A 98 -30.88 3.99 21.09
N LEU A 99 -30.01 4.47 22.00
CA LEU A 99 -28.63 4.04 22.13
C LEU A 99 -28.50 3.05 23.28
N HIS A 100 -28.24 1.78 22.94
CA HIS A 100 -27.97 0.72 23.90
C HIS A 100 -26.50 0.32 23.81
N ILE A 101 -25.78 0.45 24.92
CA ILE A 101 -24.41 -0.06 25.00
C ILE A 101 -24.48 -1.49 25.51
N THR A 102 -24.11 -2.44 24.65
CA THR A 102 -24.14 -3.88 24.94
C THR A 102 -22.74 -4.40 25.25
N ILE A 103 -22.63 -5.42 26.10
CA ILE A 103 -21.34 -6.09 26.40
C ILE A 103 -20.72 -6.62 25.10
N GLU A 104 -21.55 -7.23 24.26
CA GLU A 104 -21.18 -7.78 22.96
C GLU A 104 -20.76 -6.67 21.98
N GLY A 105 -21.40 -5.51 22.04
CA GLY A 105 -21.03 -4.33 21.26
C GLY A 105 -19.66 -3.77 21.64
N VAL A 106 -19.35 -3.66 22.93
CA VAL A 106 -18.02 -3.27 23.42
C VAL A 106 -16.97 -4.29 23.00
N GLN A 107 -17.26 -5.58 23.17
CA GLN A 107 -16.39 -6.68 22.78
C GLN A 107 -16.06 -6.69 21.28
N LYS A 108 -17.07 -6.56 20.41
CA LYS A 108 -16.88 -6.47 18.95
C LYS A 108 -16.21 -5.18 18.53
N CYS A 109 -16.53 -4.05 19.17
CA CYS A 109 -15.90 -2.76 18.92
C CYS A 109 -14.38 -2.84 19.14
N ILE A 110 -13.95 -3.32 20.31
CA ILE A 110 -12.53 -3.47 20.62
C ILE A 110 -11.86 -4.43 19.64
N PHE A 111 -12.48 -5.59 19.39
CA PHE A 111 -11.93 -6.61 18.52
C PHE A 111 -11.72 -6.12 17.08
N LEU A 112 -12.74 -5.50 16.48
CA LEU A 112 -12.67 -4.98 15.13
C LEU A 112 -11.72 -3.79 15.01
N THR A 113 -11.73 -2.88 16.00
CA THR A 113 -10.83 -1.72 16.01
C THR A 113 -9.37 -2.15 16.05
N VAL A 114 -9.02 -3.11 16.92
CA VAL A 114 -7.65 -3.65 17.00
C VAL A 114 -7.30 -4.40 15.71
N ARG A 115 -8.21 -5.23 15.17
CA ARG A 115 -8.00 -5.94 13.90
C ARG A 115 -7.70 -4.98 12.75
N LEU A 116 -8.53 -3.96 12.56
CA LEU A 116 -8.35 -2.96 11.50
C LEU A 116 -7.05 -2.19 11.70
N THR A 117 -6.72 -1.82 12.93
CA THR A 117 -5.46 -1.15 13.27
C THR A 117 -4.26 -2.01 12.89
N LEU A 118 -4.26 -3.30 13.25
CA LEU A 118 -3.20 -4.25 12.90
C LEU A 118 -3.04 -4.45 11.39
N MET A 119 -4.16 -4.53 10.65
CA MET A 119 -4.13 -4.61 9.17
C MET A 119 -3.50 -3.37 8.55
N MET A 120 -3.89 -2.17 9.01
CA MET A 120 -3.36 -0.92 8.46
C MET A 120 -1.88 -0.71 8.78
N ILE A 121 -1.47 -1.02 10.01
CA ILE A 121 -0.06 -0.97 10.42
C ILE A 121 0.77 -1.97 9.62
N GLY A 122 0.27 -3.19 9.40
CA GLY A 122 0.94 -4.22 8.59
C GLY A 122 1.13 -3.83 7.13
N SER A 123 0.09 -3.27 6.50
CA SER A 123 0.17 -2.74 5.14
C SER A 123 1.11 -1.53 5.03
N SER A 124 1.08 -0.65 6.03
CA SER A 124 1.97 0.51 6.11
C SER A 124 3.44 0.08 6.21
N LEU A 125 3.75 -0.97 6.98
CA LEU A 125 5.11 -1.51 7.09
C LEU A 125 5.63 -2.01 5.73
N MET A 126 4.79 -2.68 4.93
CA MET A 126 5.17 -3.12 3.58
C MET A 126 5.54 -1.93 2.69
N THR A 127 4.69 -0.90 2.69
CA THR A 127 4.87 0.31 1.89
C THR A 127 6.13 1.09 2.30
N LEU A 128 6.42 1.15 3.60
CA LEU A 128 7.62 1.83 4.12
C LEU A 128 8.92 1.08 3.82
N THR A 129 8.87 -0.25 3.74
CA THR A 129 10.06 -1.12 3.61
C THR A 129 10.35 -1.60 2.19
N THR A 130 9.50 -1.27 1.22
CA THR A 130 9.62 -1.71 -0.19
C THR A 130 9.48 -0.54 -1.13
N THR A 131 10.46 -0.34 -2.02
CA THR A 131 10.37 0.74 -3.01
C THR A 131 9.28 0.42 -4.06
N PRO A 132 8.63 1.44 -4.66
CA PRO A 132 7.62 1.21 -5.71
C PRO A 132 8.13 0.35 -6.88
N ASN A 133 9.38 0.57 -7.31
CA ASN A 133 10.00 -0.21 -8.39
C ASN A 133 10.15 -1.70 -7.99
N GLN A 134 10.62 -1.98 -6.77
CA GLN A 134 10.74 -3.33 -6.25
C GLN A 134 9.37 -4.01 -6.07
N LEU A 135 8.35 -3.24 -5.71
CA LEU A 135 6.98 -3.73 -5.60
C LEU A 135 6.44 -4.13 -6.98
N THR A 136 6.65 -3.31 -8.01
CA THR A 136 6.30 -3.67 -9.40
C THR A 136 7.03 -4.92 -9.88
N ASP A 137 8.34 -5.02 -9.64
CA ASP A 137 9.13 -6.22 -9.99
C ASP A 137 8.66 -7.48 -9.23
N GLY A 138 8.21 -7.31 -7.99
CA GLY A 138 7.62 -8.37 -7.16
C GLY A 138 6.30 -8.87 -7.75
N ILE A 139 5.38 -7.94 -8.04
CA ILE A 139 4.08 -8.24 -8.64
C ILE A 139 4.25 -8.89 -10.02
N GLU A 140 5.12 -8.36 -10.89
CA GLU A 140 5.42 -8.94 -12.21
C GLU A 140 5.72 -10.43 -12.10
N GLN A 141 6.62 -10.82 -11.19
CA GLN A 141 6.97 -12.23 -11.11
C GLN A 141 5.90 -13.09 -10.43
N MET A 142 5.12 -12.52 -9.50
CA MET A 142 3.96 -13.22 -8.93
C MET A 142 2.86 -13.45 -9.98
N LEU A 143 2.75 -12.57 -10.98
CA LEU A 143 1.83 -12.71 -12.10
C LEU A 143 2.36 -13.58 -13.23
N ARG A 144 3.66 -13.94 -13.24
CA ARG A 144 4.28 -14.83 -14.25
C ARG A 144 3.50 -16.12 -14.56
N PRO A 145 2.88 -16.86 -13.61
CA PRO A 145 2.08 -18.04 -13.94
C PRO A 145 0.88 -17.71 -14.85
N LEU A 146 0.30 -16.51 -14.75
CA LEU A 146 -0.81 -16.08 -15.62
C LEU A 146 -0.38 -15.89 -17.08
N ARG A 147 0.93 -15.83 -17.36
CA ARG A 147 1.45 -15.86 -18.74
C ARG A 147 1.01 -17.13 -19.48
N LYS A 148 0.83 -18.26 -18.79
CA LYS A 148 0.28 -19.49 -19.40
C LYS A 148 -1.17 -19.30 -19.87
N LEU A 149 -1.88 -18.34 -19.30
CA LEU A 149 -3.24 -17.95 -19.68
C LEU A 149 -3.25 -16.82 -20.72
N HIS A 150 -2.15 -16.59 -21.44
CA HIS A 150 -1.98 -15.54 -22.45
C HIS A 150 -2.13 -14.10 -21.91
N VAL A 151 -1.92 -13.88 -20.60
CA VAL A 151 -1.89 -12.53 -20.03
C VAL A 151 -0.53 -11.86 -20.32
N PRO A 152 -0.48 -10.62 -20.86
CA PRO A 152 0.75 -9.91 -21.21
C PRO A 152 1.44 -9.29 -19.97
N VAL A 153 1.94 -10.14 -19.08
CA VAL A 153 2.52 -9.75 -17.78
C VAL A 153 3.73 -8.82 -17.93
N HIS A 154 4.56 -9.05 -18.97
CA HIS A 154 5.77 -8.26 -19.21
C HIS A 154 5.44 -6.83 -19.63
N GLU A 155 4.45 -6.68 -20.51
CA GLU A 155 3.95 -5.39 -20.99
C GLU A 155 3.33 -4.60 -19.84
N PHE A 156 2.57 -5.25 -18.95
CA PHE A 156 2.07 -4.61 -17.72
C PHE A 156 3.21 -4.10 -16.83
N ALA A 157 4.25 -4.90 -16.60
CA ALA A 157 5.40 -4.49 -15.80
C ALA A 157 6.16 -3.32 -16.44
N LEU A 158 6.34 -3.36 -17.77
CA LEU A 158 6.92 -2.26 -18.53
C LEU A 158 6.11 -0.97 -18.37
N MET A 159 4.79 -1.01 -18.59
CA MET A 159 3.91 0.16 -18.46
C MET A 159 3.99 0.74 -17.04
N MET A 160 3.96 -0.10 -16.02
CA MET A 160 4.09 0.33 -14.63
C MET A 160 5.46 0.95 -14.33
N SER A 161 6.56 0.37 -14.84
CA SER A 161 7.91 0.92 -14.67
C SER A 161 8.06 2.28 -15.37
N ILE A 162 7.47 2.45 -16.56
CA ILE A 162 7.46 3.74 -17.27
C ILE A 162 6.65 4.76 -16.48
N ALA A 163 5.45 4.38 -16.02
CA ALA A 163 4.59 5.26 -15.23
C ALA A 163 5.28 5.75 -13.96
N LEU A 164 5.86 4.84 -13.17
CA LEU A 164 6.61 5.20 -11.94
C LEU A 164 7.77 6.16 -12.21
N ARG A 165 8.47 5.98 -13.33
CA ARG A 165 9.56 6.89 -13.75
C ARG A 165 9.05 8.24 -14.24
N PHE A 166 7.90 8.29 -14.89
CA PHE A 166 7.32 9.51 -15.44
C PHE A 166 6.58 10.37 -14.41
N ILE A 167 6.04 9.78 -13.34
CA ILE A 167 5.40 10.53 -12.24
C ILE A 167 6.25 11.71 -11.74
N PRO A 168 7.51 11.53 -11.28
CA PRO A 168 8.31 12.64 -10.76
C PRO A 168 8.59 13.70 -11.84
N ILE A 169 8.85 13.26 -13.07
CA ILE A 169 9.12 14.14 -14.21
C ILE A 169 7.90 15.01 -14.55
N LEU A 170 6.71 14.41 -14.59
CA LEU A 170 5.46 15.12 -14.85
C LEU A 170 5.10 16.08 -13.71
N MET A 171 5.45 15.75 -12.46
CA MET A 171 5.26 16.65 -11.32
C MET A 171 6.17 17.88 -11.39
N GLU A 172 7.43 17.72 -11.80
CA GLU A 172 8.33 18.85 -12.04
C GLU A 172 7.84 19.74 -13.19
N GLU A 173 7.31 19.13 -14.24
CA GLU A 173 6.75 19.83 -15.38
C GLU A 173 5.45 20.57 -15.03
N LEU A 174 4.58 19.94 -14.26
CA LEU A 174 3.40 20.57 -13.68
C LEU A 174 3.78 21.81 -12.87
N ASP A 175 4.78 21.71 -11.98
CA ASP A 175 5.24 22.85 -11.17
C ASP A 175 5.78 24.01 -12.05
N LYS A 176 6.49 23.69 -13.14
CA LYS A 176 6.95 24.70 -14.11
C LYS A 176 5.79 25.37 -14.84
N ILE A 177 4.82 24.59 -15.32
CA ILE A 177 3.64 25.10 -16.03
C ILE A 177 2.80 25.97 -15.09
N MET A 178 2.57 25.51 -13.85
CA MET A 178 1.84 26.29 -12.83
C MET A 178 2.50 27.64 -12.59
N LYS A 179 3.82 27.67 -12.34
CA LYS A 179 4.57 28.92 -12.14
C LYS A 179 4.53 29.85 -13.34
N ALA A 180 4.61 29.31 -14.55
CA ALA A 180 4.53 30.09 -15.79
C ALA A 180 3.14 30.73 -15.98
N GLN A 181 2.07 30.00 -15.64
CA GLN A 181 0.71 30.52 -15.73
C GLN A 181 0.42 31.55 -14.63
N LEU A 182 0.90 31.32 -13.39
CA LEU A 182 0.85 32.33 -12.32
C LEU A 182 1.53 33.65 -12.74
N ALA A 183 2.70 33.56 -13.38
CA ALA A 183 3.42 34.74 -13.89
C ALA A 183 2.66 35.47 -15.02
N ARG A 184 1.77 34.77 -15.74
CA ARG A 184 0.88 35.34 -16.77
C ARG A 184 -0.43 35.90 -16.18
N GLY A 185 -0.58 35.92 -14.86
CA GLY A 185 -1.76 36.44 -14.18
C GLY A 185 -2.92 35.45 -14.08
N ALA A 186 -2.67 34.15 -14.31
CA ALA A 186 -3.70 33.14 -14.05
C ALA A 186 -3.93 33.00 -12.54
N ASP A 187 -5.19 33.13 -12.12
CA ASP A 187 -5.60 32.90 -10.74
C ASP A 187 -6.30 31.55 -10.60
N PHE A 188 -5.74 30.67 -9.78
CA PHE A 188 -6.26 29.31 -9.57
C PHE A 188 -7.07 29.17 -8.28
N GLU A 189 -7.00 30.15 -7.38
CA GLU A 189 -7.61 30.05 -6.05
C GLU A 189 -8.93 30.84 -5.96
N SER A 190 -9.13 31.88 -6.78
CA SER A 190 -10.34 32.69 -6.73
C SER A 190 -11.50 32.18 -7.61
N GLY A 191 -12.73 32.53 -7.18
CA GLY A 191 -13.97 32.30 -7.91
C GLY A 191 -14.74 31.02 -7.56
N ASN A 192 -15.87 30.82 -8.25
CA ASN A 192 -16.74 29.65 -8.09
C ASN A 192 -16.06 28.36 -8.60
N PHE A 193 -16.56 27.19 -8.18
CA PHE A 193 -16.02 25.88 -8.57
C PHE A 193 -15.85 25.72 -10.10
N LEU A 194 -16.84 26.16 -10.90
CA LEU A 194 -16.74 26.13 -12.37
C LEU A 194 -15.63 27.05 -12.90
N HIS A 195 -15.43 28.21 -12.27
CA HIS A 195 -14.38 29.15 -12.66
C HIS A 195 -12.99 28.55 -12.38
N ARG A 196 -12.80 27.93 -11.22
CA ARG A 196 -11.57 27.20 -10.90
C ARG A 196 -11.29 26.08 -11.89
N LEU A 197 -12.30 25.30 -12.28
CA LEU A 197 -12.15 24.21 -13.25
C LEU A 197 -11.69 24.73 -14.61
N LYS A 198 -12.31 25.83 -15.08
CA LYS A 198 -11.91 26.50 -16.33
C LYS A 198 -10.47 27.03 -16.26
N ASN A 199 -10.08 27.56 -15.09
CA ASN A 199 -8.72 28.05 -14.86
C ASN A 199 -7.68 26.93 -14.78
N MET A 200 -8.06 25.65 -14.66
CA MET A 200 -7.11 24.53 -14.75
C MET A 200 -6.78 24.13 -16.21
N LEU A 201 -7.57 24.52 -17.20
CA LEU A 201 -7.35 24.17 -18.61
C LEU A 201 -5.96 24.61 -19.15
N PRO A 202 -5.46 25.83 -18.84
CA PRO A 202 -4.12 26.27 -19.25
C PRO A 202 -2.98 25.47 -18.64
N ILE A 203 -3.22 24.68 -17.58
CA ILE A 203 -2.26 23.73 -17.02
C ILE A 203 -2.41 22.35 -17.68
N LEU A 204 -3.65 21.88 -17.80
CA LEU A 204 -3.96 20.54 -18.29
C LEU A 204 -3.54 20.34 -19.75
N LEU A 205 -3.85 21.29 -20.63
CA LEU A 205 -3.57 21.14 -22.07
C LEU A 205 -2.05 21.07 -22.36
N PRO A 206 -1.19 21.96 -21.83
CA PRO A 206 0.25 21.84 -22.05
C PRO A 206 0.84 20.59 -21.41
N LEU A 207 0.39 20.21 -20.21
CA LEU A 207 0.87 19.00 -19.54
C LEU A 207 0.54 17.74 -20.36
N PHE A 208 -0.67 17.66 -20.89
CA PHE A 208 -1.10 16.56 -21.76
C PHE A 208 -0.30 16.50 -23.06
N ALA A 209 -0.12 17.66 -23.73
CA ALA A 209 0.68 17.74 -24.95
C ALA A 209 2.14 17.32 -24.71
N SER A 210 2.72 17.68 -23.57
CA SER A 210 4.07 17.26 -23.20
C SER A 210 4.14 15.77 -22.88
N ALA A 211 3.18 15.22 -22.15
CA ALA A 211 3.10 13.79 -21.87
C ALA A 211 3.02 12.97 -23.16
N MET A 212 2.21 13.39 -24.14
CA MET A 212 2.13 12.75 -25.46
C MET A 212 3.45 12.83 -26.22
N ARG A 213 4.12 13.99 -26.19
CA ARG A 213 5.44 14.14 -26.83
C ARG A 213 6.47 13.20 -26.21
N ARG A 214 6.55 13.13 -24.88
CA ARG A 214 7.44 12.21 -24.16
C ARG A 214 7.13 10.74 -24.45
N ALA A 215 5.85 10.39 -24.57
CA ALA A 215 5.44 9.04 -24.94
C ALA A 215 5.95 8.66 -26.33
N ASN A 216 5.81 9.56 -27.31
CA ASN A 216 6.31 9.35 -28.67
C ASN A 216 7.85 9.28 -28.72
N GLU A 217 8.54 10.19 -28.03
CA GLU A 217 10.01 10.18 -27.94
C GLU A 217 10.52 8.88 -27.29
N LEU A 218 9.85 8.40 -26.24
CA LEU A 218 10.18 7.14 -25.61
C LEU A 218 9.94 5.96 -26.55
N ALA A 219 8.82 5.94 -27.28
CA ALA A 219 8.51 4.90 -28.26
C ALA A 219 9.58 4.83 -29.36
N TYR A 220 9.91 5.97 -29.99
CA TYR A 220 10.96 6.02 -31.00
C TYR A 220 12.33 5.60 -30.46
N ALA A 221 12.67 5.99 -29.22
CA ALA A 221 13.91 5.57 -28.59
C ALA A 221 13.93 4.06 -28.26
N MET A 222 12.78 3.47 -27.96
CA MET A 222 12.62 2.03 -27.75
C MET A 222 12.76 1.26 -29.06
N ASP A 223 12.16 1.75 -30.14
CA ASP A 223 12.27 1.17 -31.48
C ASP A 223 13.71 1.25 -32.02
N ALA A 224 14.38 2.39 -31.83
CA ALA A 224 15.79 2.56 -32.19
C ALA A 224 16.74 1.63 -31.41
N ARG A 225 16.31 1.15 -30.23
CA ARG A 225 17.01 0.14 -29.43
C ARG A 225 16.50 -1.29 -29.70
N CYS A 226 15.74 -1.49 -30.77
CA CYS A 226 15.18 -2.76 -31.20
C CYS A 226 14.34 -3.45 -30.11
N TYR A 227 13.52 -2.67 -29.38
CA TYR A 227 12.63 -3.22 -28.36
C TYR A 227 11.36 -3.79 -29.00
N HIS A 228 11.31 -5.11 -29.20
CA HIS A 228 10.19 -5.81 -29.86
C HIS A 228 9.33 -6.68 -28.91
N GLY A 229 9.11 -6.25 -27.67
CA GLY A 229 8.27 -7.00 -26.70
C GLY A 229 9.06 -7.90 -25.73
N GLY A 230 8.36 -8.77 -24.99
CA GLY A 230 8.93 -9.53 -23.85
C GLY A 230 9.53 -10.90 -24.14
N GLU A 231 9.29 -11.49 -25.32
CA GLU A 231 9.74 -12.85 -25.62
C GLU A 231 11.27 -12.92 -25.83
N GLY A 232 11.90 -13.96 -25.27
CA GLY A 232 13.35 -14.19 -25.40
C GLY A 232 14.26 -13.19 -24.69
N ARG A 233 13.73 -12.22 -23.92
CA ARG A 233 14.54 -11.19 -23.25
C ARG A 233 15.13 -11.64 -21.90
N THR A 234 16.34 -11.17 -21.62
CA THR A 234 17.01 -11.31 -20.33
C THR A 234 16.75 -10.10 -19.43
N LYS A 235 16.55 -10.32 -18.13
CA LYS A 235 16.35 -9.25 -17.14
C LYS A 235 17.69 -8.80 -16.56
N MET A 236 17.99 -7.50 -16.60
CA MET A 236 19.24 -6.93 -16.07
C MET A 236 19.38 -7.09 -14.55
N LYS A 237 18.27 -6.97 -13.81
CA LYS A 237 18.19 -7.17 -12.36
C LYS A 237 17.24 -8.33 -12.04
N PRO A 238 17.70 -9.59 -12.16
CA PRO A 238 16.88 -10.72 -11.78
C PRO A 238 16.76 -10.77 -10.25
N LEU A 239 15.53 -10.91 -9.78
CA LEU A 239 15.22 -11.23 -8.38
C LEU A 239 15.64 -12.68 -8.12
N ARG A 240 16.66 -12.85 -7.29
CA ARG A 240 17.26 -14.15 -6.94
C ARG A 240 16.98 -14.43 -5.48
N TYR A 241 16.34 -15.57 -5.22
CA TYR A 241 16.13 -16.06 -3.86
C TYR A 241 17.49 -16.31 -3.18
N GLY A 242 17.69 -15.64 -2.06
CA GLY A 242 18.81 -15.86 -1.16
C GLY A 242 18.42 -16.66 0.08
N TYR A 243 19.42 -17.00 0.89
CA TYR A 243 19.22 -17.70 2.16
C TYR A 243 18.29 -16.94 3.13
N ARG A 244 18.30 -15.61 3.05
CA ARG A 244 17.43 -14.73 3.86
C ARG A 244 15.95 -14.89 3.49
N ASP A 245 15.64 -15.12 2.23
CA ASP A 245 14.27 -15.28 1.75
C ASP A 245 13.68 -16.61 2.20
N MET A 246 14.52 -17.66 2.26
CA MET A 246 14.14 -18.93 2.85
C MET A 246 13.80 -18.80 4.33
N ILE A 247 14.60 -18.07 5.12
CA ILE A 247 14.29 -17.75 6.51
C ILE A 247 12.98 -16.94 6.59
N GLY A 248 12.76 -16.00 5.68
CA GLY A 248 11.52 -15.24 5.57
C GLY A 248 10.30 -16.15 5.38
N TYR A 249 10.34 -17.08 4.43
CA TYR A 249 9.26 -18.05 4.24
C TYR A 249 9.04 -18.94 5.46
N ILE A 250 10.12 -19.45 6.07
CA ILE A 250 10.02 -20.27 7.29
C ILE A 250 9.35 -19.46 8.41
N SER A 251 9.68 -18.17 8.56
CA SER A 251 9.07 -17.30 9.57
C SER A 251 7.57 -17.10 9.34
N ILE A 252 7.14 -16.96 8.08
CA ILE A 252 5.71 -16.83 7.71
C ILE A 252 4.96 -18.14 7.99
N VAL A 253 5.54 -19.29 7.63
CA VAL A 253 4.94 -20.59 7.89
C VAL A 253 4.86 -20.87 9.39
N CYS A 254 5.92 -20.57 10.14
CA CYS A 254 5.92 -20.69 11.59
C CYS A 254 4.85 -19.80 12.24
N TYR A 255 4.70 -18.56 11.77
CA TYR A 255 3.64 -17.65 12.20
C TYR A 255 2.24 -18.26 11.98
N LEU A 256 1.97 -18.82 10.79
CA LEU A 256 0.70 -19.44 10.48
C LEU A 256 0.43 -20.68 11.36
N ILE A 257 1.44 -21.53 11.57
CA ILE A 257 1.31 -22.72 12.43
C ILE A 257 0.97 -22.32 13.85
N VAL A 258 1.68 -21.35 14.42
CA VAL A 258 1.42 -20.85 15.78
C VAL A 258 0.00 -20.29 15.88
N LEU A 259 -0.42 -19.51 14.90
CA LEU A 259 -1.74 -18.89 14.89
C LEU A 259 -2.87 -19.94 14.79
N ILE A 260 -2.73 -20.93 13.91
CA ILE A 260 -3.69 -22.04 13.79
C ILE A 260 -3.70 -22.91 15.05
N ALA A 261 -2.54 -23.18 15.64
CA ALA A 261 -2.45 -23.96 16.88
C ALA A 261 -3.16 -23.24 18.03
N VAL A 262 -2.92 -21.94 18.19
CA VAL A 262 -3.59 -21.12 19.22
C VAL A 262 -5.09 -21.07 18.97
N ASP A 263 -5.53 -20.86 17.74
CA ASP A 263 -6.96 -20.82 17.39
C ASP A 263 -7.63 -22.16 17.73
N ARG A 264 -6.98 -23.29 17.40
CA ARG A 264 -7.48 -24.64 17.72
C ARG A 264 -7.49 -24.96 19.21
N ILE A 265 -6.48 -24.53 19.96
CA ILE A 265 -6.39 -24.75 21.42
C ILE A 265 -7.45 -23.93 22.16
N VAL A 266 -7.75 -22.72 21.68
CA VAL A 266 -8.74 -21.82 22.29
C VAL A 266 -10.17 -22.15 21.86
N ALA A 267 -10.33 -22.82 20.72
CA ALA A 267 -11.63 -23.36 20.27
C ALA A 267 -12.07 -24.62 21.02
N PHE A 268 -11.16 -25.30 21.72
CA PHE A 268 -11.43 -26.42 22.63
C PHE A 268 -11.66 -25.92 24.05
#